data_AF-A0A1M6M2R1-F1
#
_entry.id   AF-A0A1M6M2R1-F1
#
_cell.length_a   1.000
_cell.length_b   1.000
_cell.length_c   1.000
_cell.angle_alpha   90.00
_cell.angle_beta   90.00
_cell.angle_gamma   90.00
#
_symmetry.space_group_name_H-M   'P 1'
#
loop_
_entity.id
_entity.type
_entity.pdbx_description
1 polymer ?
#
loop_
_entity_poly.entity_id
_entity_poly.type
_entity_poly.pdbx_seq_one_letter_code
_entity_poly.pdbx_strand_id
1 'polypeptide(L)'
;MIKGIMFLLYVFIFVANYSCSTSKEVNCETSSIDPVFEHYKSIIDNGQSSFILGTVGDSQDYRTKETIIYKRVVDSDFELLSTRIKGENRVATISGNHIYIVNEVFTKKLSFSSSKSILYKLNIDTNELEKVFDMGNLLVKDLIFENDSVGYALGRFSKYARDGGFLKTQDGGLSWDTLKLGKPIAKVESVNNNLYFLSYKRNDKMDWIYSIDNRSNKIDSLQLDLNITDFAVGEKRDFWLLGKDGDKTVLQHYKDGKTSEIKAFSDDAKFSPDQLYKYNDVIVVLASRIDKNMLGGFGGTKPVMYLSKDNGLTWINHPLNEALYLKPASFYKDERMTAYIGQGKVLTCSLKK
;
A
#
# COMPACT_ATOMS: atom_id res chain seq x y z
N MET A 1 32.64 -4.34 -61.35
CA MET A 1 32.91 -4.68 -59.94
C MET A 1 33.28 -3.38 -59.23
N ILE A 2 32.83 -3.07 -58.01
CA ILE A 2 33.01 -1.75 -57.31
C ILE A 2 31.86 -0.72 -57.52
N LYS A 3 30.59 -1.14 -57.59
CA LYS A 3 29.43 -0.24 -57.32
C LYS A 3 28.39 -0.81 -56.34
N GLY A 4 28.48 -2.09 -55.97
CA GLY A 4 27.56 -2.74 -55.03
C GLY A 4 27.94 -2.67 -53.55
N ILE A 5 29.15 -2.22 -53.21
CA ILE A 5 29.65 -2.23 -51.81
C ILE A 5 29.32 -0.91 -51.08
N MET A 6 29.01 0.17 -51.79
CA MET A 6 28.79 1.48 -51.17
C MET A 6 27.37 1.69 -50.62
N PHE A 7 26.39 0.91 -51.05
CA PHE A 7 25.00 1.04 -50.58
C PHE A 7 24.76 0.30 -49.24
N LEU A 8 25.57 -0.71 -48.92
CA LEU A 8 25.48 -1.46 -47.66
C LEU A 8 26.11 -0.71 -46.47
N LEU A 9 27.00 0.26 -46.71
CA LEU A 9 27.60 1.06 -45.64
C LEU A 9 26.65 2.17 -45.14
N TYR A 10 25.76 2.69 -46.00
CA TYR A 10 24.79 3.72 -45.60
C TYR A 10 23.63 3.17 -44.78
N VAL A 11 23.26 1.89 -44.97
CA VAL A 11 22.24 1.22 -44.14
C VAL A 11 22.79 0.86 -42.76
N PHE A 12 24.09 0.61 -42.62
CA PHE A 12 24.71 0.30 -41.31
C PHE A 12 24.89 1.52 -40.40
N ILE A 13 24.99 2.74 -40.95
CA ILE A 13 25.19 3.96 -40.15
C ILE A 13 23.87 4.48 -39.55
N PHE A 14 22.70 4.10 -40.11
CA PHE A 14 21.40 4.43 -39.51
C PHE A 14 20.94 3.46 -38.41
N VAL A 15 21.63 2.33 -38.20
CA VAL A 15 21.27 1.35 -37.15
C VAL A 15 22.16 1.49 -35.90
N ALA A 16 23.24 2.27 -35.96
CA ALA A 16 24.23 2.35 -34.87
C ALA A 16 24.06 3.53 -33.89
N ASN A 17 23.03 4.37 -34.04
CA ASN A 17 22.77 5.51 -33.14
C ASN A 17 21.44 5.40 -32.38
N TYR A 18 20.94 4.19 -32.11
CA TYR A 18 20.18 3.97 -30.88
C TYR A 18 21.19 3.88 -29.73
N SER A 19 21.78 5.03 -29.40
CA SER A 19 22.27 5.21 -28.04
C SER A 19 21.05 5.00 -27.15
N CYS A 20 21.02 3.85 -26.47
CA CYS A 20 20.14 3.60 -25.34
C CYS A 20 20.41 4.70 -24.31
N SER A 21 19.81 5.86 -24.51
CA SER A 21 19.46 6.76 -23.43
C SER A 21 18.56 5.93 -22.53
N THR A 22 19.15 5.27 -21.53
CA THR A 22 18.43 4.81 -20.36
C THR A 22 17.82 6.05 -19.76
N SER A 23 16.61 6.38 -20.19
CA SER A 23 15.91 7.56 -19.74
C SER A 23 15.78 7.41 -18.23
N LYS A 24 16.36 8.35 -17.49
CA LYS A 24 16.13 8.50 -16.05
C LYS A 24 14.70 9.02 -15.84
N GLU A 25 13.70 8.26 -16.31
CA GLU A 25 12.28 8.64 -16.28
C GLU A 25 11.66 8.59 -14.88
N VAL A 26 12.38 7.99 -13.94
CA VAL A 26 12.06 7.97 -12.52
C VAL A 26 13.34 8.31 -11.77
N ASN A 27 13.35 9.43 -11.05
CA ASN A 27 14.42 9.73 -10.11
C ASN A 27 14.05 9.12 -8.76
N CYS A 28 14.88 8.19 -8.27
CA CYS A 28 14.73 7.61 -6.95
C CYS A 28 15.95 7.91 -6.09
N GLU A 29 15.70 8.30 -4.86
CA GLU A 29 16.71 8.62 -3.86
C GLU A 29 16.51 7.71 -2.66
N THR A 30 17.62 7.32 -2.03
CA THR A 30 17.61 6.51 -0.82
C THR A 30 18.03 7.35 0.37
N SER A 31 17.26 7.29 1.43
CA SER A 31 17.64 7.79 2.74
C SER A 31 17.72 6.64 3.73
N SER A 32 18.37 6.90 4.87
CA SER A 32 18.56 5.89 5.91
C SER A 32 17.81 6.29 7.18
N ILE A 33 17.25 5.28 7.83
CA ILE A 33 16.75 5.29 9.20
C ILE A 33 17.55 4.25 9.98
N ASP A 34 17.57 4.39 11.30
CA ASP A 34 18.25 3.42 12.15
C ASP A 34 17.67 2.00 11.93
N PRO A 35 18.49 1.03 11.46
CA PRO A 35 18.03 -0.33 11.14
C PRO A 35 17.75 -1.18 12.38
N VAL A 36 17.90 -0.64 13.60
CA VAL A 36 17.63 -1.40 14.85
C VAL A 36 16.21 -2.01 14.84
N PHE A 37 15.30 -1.53 13.98
CA PHE A 37 13.90 -1.93 13.97
C PHE A 37 13.39 -2.27 12.55
N GLU A 38 13.40 -3.53 12.14
CA GLU A 38 12.95 -3.92 10.78
C GLU A 38 11.43 -4.15 10.64
N HIS A 39 10.62 -3.79 11.64
CA HIS A 39 9.17 -4.06 11.65
C HIS A 39 8.33 -2.79 11.42
N TYR A 40 8.49 -2.19 10.24
CA TYR A 40 7.64 -1.08 9.78
C TYR A 40 6.31 -1.57 9.21
N LYS A 41 5.23 -0.88 9.56
CA LYS A 41 3.85 -1.28 9.20
C LYS A 41 3.09 -0.21 8.45
N SER A 42 3.45 1.07 8.63
CA SER A 42 2.80 2.17 7.92
C SER A 42 3.85 3.19 7.48
N ILE A 43 3.67 3.69 6.25
CA ILE A 43 4.30 4.92 5.77
C ILE A 43 3.18 5.86 5.36
N ILE A 44 3.31 7.11 5.77
CA ILE A 44 2.39 8.18 5.43
C ILE A 44 3.21 9.27 4.76
N ASP A 45 2.71 9.77 3.63
CA ASP A 45 3.34 10.86 2.90
C ASP A 45 2.26 11.85 2.45
N ASN A 46 2.43 13.13 2.78
CA ASN A 46 1.52 14.22 2.38
C ASN A 46 2.16 15.28 1.48
N GLY A 47 3.32 14.99 0.89
CA GLY A 47 4.10 15.93 0.10
C GLY A 47 5.05 16.77 0.95
N GLN A 48 4.61 17.29 2.10
CA GLN A 48 5.41 18.16 2.99
C GLN A 48 6.18 17.41 4.07
N SER A 49 5.68 16.25 4.48
CA SER A 49 6.30 15.39 5.47
C SER A 49 6.03 13.93 5.15
N SER A 50 6.98 13.08 5.52
CA SER A 50 6.86 11.64 5.47
C SER A 50 7.02 11.07 6.87
N PHE A 51 6.19 10.10 7.23
CA PHE A 51 6.22 9.41 8.51
C PHE A 51 6.37 7.91 8.29
N ILE A 52 7.21 7.27 9.09
CA ILE A 52 7.40 5.83 9.08
C ILE A 52 7.14 5.31 10.48
N LEU A 53 6.15 4.42 10.60
CA LEU A 53 5.74 3.84 11.87
C LEU A 53 6.20 2.40 11.94
N GLY A 54 7.02 2.11 12.96
CA GLY A 54 7.58 0.79 13.23
C GLY A 54 7.24 0.32 14.63
N THR A 55 7.47 -0.97 14.91
CA THR A 55 7.27 -1.55 16.24
C THR A 55 8.57 -2.12 16.79
N VAL A 56 8.85 -1.82 18.06
CA VAL A 56 10.00 -2.28 18.84
C VAL A 56 9.54 -3.11 20.04
N GLY A 57 10.49 -3.74 20.74
CA GLY A 57 10.22 -4.56 21.94
C GLY A 57 10.48 -6.05 21.74
N ASP A 58 10.42 -6.83 22.81
CA ASP A 58 10.77 -8.26 22.84
C ASP A 58 9.84 -9.08 21.94
N SER A 59 10.40 -9.89 21.04
CA SER A 59 9.63 -10.82 20.19
C SER A 59 8.97 -11.95 21.01
N GLN A 60 9.49 -12.24 22.21
CA GLN A 60 8.95 -13.24 23.13
C GLN A 60 7.94 -12.67 24.14
N ASP A 61 7.82 -11.34 24.23
CA ASP A 61 6.84 -10.67 25.09
C ASP A 61 6.17 -9.47 24.40
N TYR A 62 5.06 -9.76 23.72
CA TYR A 62 4.26 -8.78 23.00
C TYR A 62 3.74 -7.62 23.87
N ARG A 63 3.76 -7.74 25.20
CA ARG A 63 3.35 -6.67 26.12
C ARG A 63 4.35 -5.52 26.18
N THR A 64 5.60 -5.80 25.80
CA THR A 64 6.71 -4.83 25.74
C THR A 64 6.74 -4.07 24.42
N LYS A 65 5.80 -4.35 23.50
CA LYS A 65 5.79 -3.72 22.19
C LYS A 65 5.45 -2.25 22.30
N GLU A 66 6.19 -1.44 21.56
CA GLU A 66 5.97 0.00 21.42
C GLU A 66 6.10 0.40 19.95
N THR A 67 5.25 1.30 19.49
CA THR A 67 5.38 1.97 18.20
C THR A 67 6.35 3.12 18.33
N ILE A 68 7.27 3.17 17.38
CA ILE A 68 8.19 4.28 17.14
C ILE A 68 7.82 4.99 15.84
N ILE A 69 8.18 6.25 15.73
CA ILE A 69 7.83 7.10 14.59
C ILE A 69 9.08 7.82 14.11
N TYR A 70 9.44 7.61 12.85
CA TYR A 70 10.37 8.49 12.14
C TYR A 70 9.57 9.55 11.40
N LYS A 71 10.02 10.79 11.46
CA LYS A 71 9.46 11.92 10.72
C LYS A 71 10.55 12.50 9.82
N ARG A 72 10.19 12.85 8.60
CA ARG A 72 11.01 13.65 7.68
C ARG A 72 10.18 14.80 7.18
N VAL A 73 10.77 15.99 7.11
CA VAL A 73 10.24 17.13 6.36
C VAL A 73 10.91 17.14 4.98
N VAL A 74 10.31 17.76 3.96
CA VAL A 74 10.92 17.87 2.63
C VAL A 74 12.39 18.31 2.75
N ASP A 75 13.26 17.61 2.01
CA ASP A 75 14.70 17.83 1.95
C ASP A 75 15.46 17.65 3.29
N SER A 76 14.86 17.01 4.29
CA SER A 76 15.54 16.60 5.54
C SER A 76 15.83 15.10 5.58
N ASP A 77 16.70 14.70 6.51
CA ASP A 77 16.80 13.29 6.91
C ASP A 77 15.59 12.88 7.77
N PHE A 78 15.41 11.57 7.93
CA PHE A 78 14.44 11.04 8.87
C PHE A 78 14.98 11.13 10.30
N GLU A 79 14.18 11.70 11.18
CA GLU A 79 14.47 11.83 12.60
C GLU A 79 13.51 10.97 13.43
N LEU A 80 14.04 10.29 14.44
CA LEU A 80 13.26 9.51 15.39
C LEU A 80 12.58 10.44 16.39
N LEU A 81 11.24 10.44 16.41
CA LEU A 81 10.50 11.16 17.43
C LEU A 81 10.75 10.54 18.80
N SER A 82 10.85 11.39 19.83
CA SER A 82 10.97 10.97 21.23
C SER A 82 9.71 10.25 21.73
N THR A 83 8.57 10.54 21.12
CA THR A 83 7.28 9.90 21.40
C THR A 83 7.35 8.38 21.18
N ARG A 84 6.88 7.63 22.17
CA ARG A 84 6.70 6.17 22.14
C ARG A 84 5.24 5.85 22.41
N ILE A 85 4.63 5.00 21.59
CA ILE A 85 3.22 4.62 21.75
C ILE A 85 3.14 3.16 22.17
N LYS A 86 2.49 2.86 23.28
CA LYS A 86 2.31 1.48 23.73
C LYS A 86 1.59 0.62 22.69
N GLY A 87 2.08 -0.60 22.46
CA GLY A 87 1.51 -1.58 21.53
C GLY A 87 2.21 -1.67 20.18
N GLU A 88 1.75 -2.61 19.36
CA GLU A 88 2.19 -2.79 17.97
C GLU A 88 1.34 -1.92 17.04
N ASN A 89 1.97 -1.16 16.14
CA ASN A 89 1.25 -0.41 15.12
C ASN A 89 0.50 -1.36 14.16
N ARG A 90 -0.80 -1.12 13.97
CA ARG A 90 -1.63 -1.87 13.02
C ARG A 90 -1.88 -1.11 11.75
N VAL A 91 -2.32 0.12 11.87
CA VAL A 91 -2.59 1.02 10.76
C VAL A 91 -2.43 2.45 11.23
N ALA A 92 -2.05 3.33 10.32
CA ALA A 92 -2.09 4.76 10.53
C ALA A 92 -2.58 5.46 9.28
N THR A 93 -3.26 6.59 9.47
CA THR A 93 -3.78 7.44 8.39
C THR A 93 -3.60 8.90 8.74
N ILE A 94 -3.62 9.76 7.74
CA ILE A 94 -3.47 11.21 7.90
C ILE A 94 -4.76 11.92 7.53
N SER A 95 -5.14 12.90 8.35
CA SER A 95 -6.24 13.80 8.04
C SER A 95 -5.99 15.15 8.68
N GLY A 96 -6.19 16.23 7.91
CA GLY A 96 -5.85 17.57 8.36
C GLY A 96 -4.39 17.66 8.84
N ASN A 97 -4.22 18.11 10.08
CA ASN A 97 -2.91 18.26 10.72
C ASN A 97 -2.56 17.10 11.68
N HIS A 98 -3.21 15.95 11.51
CA HIS A 98 -3.11 14.85 12.45
C HIS A 98 -2.81 13.51 11.76
N ILE A 99 -2.07 12.67 12.46
CA ILE A 99 -1.94 11.25 12.16
C ILE A 99 -2.77 10.49 13.18
N TYR A 100 -3.70 9.69 12.69
CA TYR A 100 -4.50 8.77 13.49
C TYR A 100 -3.84 7.40 13.44
N ILE A 101 -3.56 6.83 14.62
CA ILE A 101 -2.74 5.63 14.77
C ILE A 101 -3.54 4.62 15.58
N VAL A 102 -3.76 3.43 15.03
CA VAL A 102 -4.30 2.30 15.81
C VAL A 102 -3.17 1.37 16.20
N ASN A 103 -3.04 1.18 17.50
CA ASN A 103 -2.08 0.27 18.10
C ASN A 103 -2.80 -0.91 18.77
N GLU A 104 -2.27 -2.12 18.61
CA GLU A 104 -2.70 -3.29 19.35
C GLU A 104 -1.84 -3.48 20.60
N VAL A 105 -2.48 -3.43 21.77
CA VAL A 105 -1.85 -3.60 23.07
C VAL A 105 -2.18 -4.97 23.64
N PHE A 106 -1.15 -5.79 23.82
CA PHE A 106 -1.28 -7.14 24.38
C PHE A 106 -1.33 -7.09 25.91
N THR A 107 -2.22 -7.91 26.48
CA THR A 107 -2.43 -8.01 27.94
C THR A 107 -1.82 -9.27 28.54
N LYS A 108 -1.55 -10.29 27.72
CA LYS A 108 -0.93 -11.55 28.15
C LYS A 108 0.32 -11.84 27.33
N LYS A 109 1.32 -12.44 27.97
CA LYS A 109 2.53 -12.93 27.31
C LYS A 109 2.15 -14.04 26.31
N LEU A 110 2.73 -13.99 25.10
CA LEU A 110 2.57 -14.99 24.04
C LEU A 110 1.12 -15.30 23.59
N SER A 111 0.15 -14.42 23.85
CA SER A 111 -1.24 -14.61 23.41
C SER A 111 -1.72 -13.46 22.53
N PHE A 112 -1.84 -13.73 21.23
CA PHE A 112 -2.47 -12.82 20.27
C PHE A 112 -3.98 -12.66 20.51
N SER A 113 -4.59 -13.55 21.29
CA SER A 113 -6.04 -13.56 21.53
C SER A 113 -6.46 -12.65 22.70
N SER A 114 -5.49 -12.02 23.37
CA SER A 114 -5.68 -11.22 24.58
C SER A 114 -5.05 -9.85 24.38
N SER A 115 -5.61 -9.10 23.43
CA SER A 115 -5.16 -7.77 23.05
C SER A 115 -6.35 -6.84 22.88
N LYS A 116 -6.07 -5.54 22.92
CA LYS A 116 -7.04 -4.49 22.62
C LYS A 116 -6.44 -3.47 21.67
N SER A 117 -7.27 -2.92 20.79
CA SER A 117 -6.88 -1.81 19.93
C SER A 117 -7.12 -0.49 20.65
N ILE A 118 -6.19 0.44 20.49
CA ILE A 118 -6.29 1.80 21.02
C ILE A 118 -6.03 2.76 19.87
N LEU A 119 -6.90 3.77 19.75
CA LEU A 119 -6.75 4.88 18.82
C LEU A 119 -5.96 6.01 19.50
N TYR A 120 -4.93 6.46 18.81
CA TYR A 120 -4.14 7.64 19.15
C TYR A 120 -4.23 8.68 18.04
N LYS A 121 -4.01 9.93 18.40
CA LYS A 121 -3.95 11.09 17.51
C LYS A 121 -2.64 11.83 17.76
N LEU A 122 -1.82 11.96 16.74
CA LEU A 122 -0.54 12.67 16.78
C LEU A 122 -0.70 13.98 16.00
N ASN A 123 -0.42 15.12 16.64
CA ASN A 123 -0.33 16.40 15.95
C ASN A 123 0.97 16.48 15.15
N ILE A 124 0.88 16.80 13.87
CA ILE A 124 2.03 16.80 12.96
C ILE A 124 3.02 17.91 13.28
N ASP A 125 2.55 19.07 13.72
CA ASP A 125 3.39 20.24 13.98
C ASP A 125 4.06 20.17 15.35
N THR A 126 3.29 19.84 16.39
CA THR A 126 3.77 19.83 17.78
C THR A 126 4.38 18.49 18.19
N ASN A 127 4.16 17.42 17.40
CA ASN A 127 4.46 16.02 17.75
C ASN A 127 3.79 15.55 19.05
N GLU A 128 2.77 16.27 19.54
CA GLU A 128 2.01 15.89 20.72
C GLU A 128 1.09 14.71 20.40
N LEU A 129 1.07 13.74 21.31
CA LEU A 129 0.30 12.51 21.19
C LEU A 129 -0.83 12.49 22.20
N GLU A 130 -2.04 12.25 21.70
CA GLU A 130 -3.24 12.04 22.49
C GLU A 130 -3.74 10.60 22.34
N LYS A 131 -4.14 9.96 23.44
CA LYS A 131 -4.94 8.74 23.39
C LYS A 131 -6.41 9.14 23.28
N VAL A 132 -7.03 8.83 22.14
CA VAL A 132 -8.42 9.23 21.84
C VAL A 132 -9.41 8.23 22.40
N PHE A 133 -9.25 6.93 22.10
CA PHE A 133 -10.29 5.94 22.38
C PHE A 133 -9.73 4.52 22.60
N ASP A 134 -10.35 3.78 23.53
CA ASP A 134 -10.10 2.35 23.71
C ASP A 134 -11.09 1.56 22.85
N MET A 135 -10.61 1.07 21.71
CA MET A 135 -11.43 0.36 20.73
C MET A 135 -11.77 -1.07 21.20
N GLY A 136 -11.26 -1.54 22.33
CA GLY A 136 -11.52 -2.88 22.83
C GLY A 136 -10.92 -3.99 21.96
N ASN A 137 -11.55 -5.17 21.94
CA ASN A 137 -11.01 -6.38 21.28
C ASN A 137 -11.25 -6.39 19.75
N LEU A 138 -11.04 -5.25 19.09
CA LEU A 138 -11.17 -5.11 17.65
C LEU A 138 -9.81 -5.34 16.99
N LEU A 139 -9.79 -6.12 15.90
CA LEU A 139 -8.61 -6.22 15.04
C LEU A 139 -8.83 -5.28 13.85
N VAL A 140 -8.37 -4.04 14.00
CA VAL A 140 -8.46 -3.03 12.94
C VAL A 140 -7.50 -3.39 11.81
N LYS A 141 -8.02 -3.41 10.60
CA LYS A 141 -7.30 -3.65 9.34
C LYS A 141 -7.00 -2.37 8.61
N ASP A 142 -7.95 -1.44 8.64
CA ASP A 142 -7.81 -0.16 7.98
C ASP A 142 -8.45 0.98 8.78
N LEU A 143 -7.96 2.19 8.56
CA LEU A 143 -8.40 3.41 9.22
C LEU A 143 -8.38 4.57 8.23
N ILE A 144 -9.50 5.27 8.10
CA ILE A 144 -9.66 6.38 7.16
C ILE A 144 -10.32 7.54 7.91
N PHE A 145 -9.72 8.72 7.89
CA PHE A 145 -10.33 9.94 8.40
C PHE A 145 -10.48 10.95 7.25
N GLU A 146 -11.72 11.35 6.99
CA GLU A 146 -12.05 12.32 5.94
C GLU A 146 -11.73 13.75 6.36
N ASN A 147 -11.84 14.00 7.66
CA ASN A 147 -11.46 15.22 8.35
C ASN A 147 -11.23 14.89 9.83
N ASP A 148 -10.94 15.91 10.63
CA ASP A 148 -10.65 15.72 12.06
C ASP A 148 -11.82 15.17 12.90
N SER A 149 -13.06 15.21 12.38
CA SER A 149 -14.27 14.77 13.07
C SER A 149 -14.85 13.46 12.52
N VAL A 150 -14.76 13.21 11.22
CA VAL A 150 -15.38 12.05 10.57
C VAL A 150 -14.33 11.02 10.18
N GLY A 151 -14.49 9.80 10.68
CA GLY A 151 -13.58 8.70 10.42
C GLY A 151 -14.24 7.33 10.44
N TYR A 152 -13.50 6.36 9.93
CA TYR A 152 -13.93 5.00 9.70
C TYR A 152 -12.83 4.04 10.11
N ALA A 153 -13.17 3.01 10.88
CA ALA A 153 -12.26 1.92 11.20
C ALA A 153 -12.84 0.62 10.68
N LEU A 154 -12.10 -0.10 9.84
CA LEU A 154 -12.54 -1.34 9.22
C LEU A 154 -11.73 -2.49 9.80
N GLY A 155 -12.39 -3.58 10.13
CA GLY A 155 -11.68 -4.70 10.72
C GLY A 155 -12.59 -5.83 11.18
N ARG A 156 -12.07 -6.63 12.11
CA ARG A 156 -12.76 -7.77 12.69
C ARG A 156 -13.20 -7.45 14.10
N PHE A 157 -14.48 -7.63 14.38
CA PHE A 157 -15.12 -7.26 15.65
C PHE A 157 -15.10 -8.36 16.71
N SER A 158 -14.61 -9.54 16.35
CA SER A 158 -14.45 -10.65 17.26
C SER A 158 -13.21 -11.47 16.89
N LYS A 159 -13.05 -12.64 17.51
CA LYS A 159 -12.02 -13.61 17.13
C LYS A 159 -12.40 -14.38 15.85
N TYR A 160 -13.66 -14.36 15.44
CA TYR A 160 -14.15 -15.06 14.26
C TYR A 160 -13.87 -14.26 13.00
N ALA A 161 -13.16 -14.87 12.04
CA ALA A 161 -12.74 -14.22 10.80
C ALA A 161 -13.90 -13.66 9.94
N ARG A 162 -15.15 -14.08 10.17
CA ARG A 162 -16.34 -13.62 9.45
C ARG A 162 -16.98 -12.37 10.04
N ASP A 163 -16.60 -11.99 11.26
CA ASP A 163 -17.21 -10.86 11.97
C ASP A 163 -16.53 -9.56 11.54
N GLY A 164 -16.38 -9.37 10.23
CA GLY A 164 -15.93 -8.11 9.69
C GLY A 164 -17.05 -7.07 9.75
N GLY A 165 -16.64 -5.84 9.94
CA GLY A 165 -17.51 -4.68 9.96
C GLY A 165 -16.69 -3.41 9.93
N PHE A 166 -17.40 -2.29 9.98
CA PHE A 166 -16.76 -1.00 10.14
C PHE A 166 -17.42 -0.20 11.24
N LEU A 167 -16.60 0.62 11.87
CA LEU A 167 -17.01 1.63 12.81
C LEU A 167 -17.00 2.97 12.11
N LYS A 168 -17.92 3.86 12.46
CA LYS A 168 -17.96 5.25 12.01
C LYS A 168 -17.96 6.19 13.22
N THR A 169 -17.17 7.25 13.15
CA THR A 169 -17.19 8.35 14.12
C THR A 169 -17.61 9.66 13.45
N GLN A 170 -18.22 10.55 14.24
CA GLN A 170 -18.54 11.92 13.84
C GLN A 170 -17.94 12.97 14.80
N ASP A 171 -17.16 12.52 15.78
CA ASP A 171 -16.59 13.33 16.86
C ASP A 171 -15.07 13.11 17.02
N GLY A 172 -14.38 12.78 15.93
CA GLY A 172 -12.93 12.63 15.89
C GLY A 172 -12.43 11.34 16.54
N GLY A 173 -13.32 10.37 16.72
CA GLY A 173 -13.03 9.05 17.27
C GLY A 173 -13.33 8.92 18.76
N LEU A 174 -14.00 9.89 19.38
CA LEU A 174 -14.41 9.82 20.80
C LEU A 174 -15.55 8.83 21.00
N SER A 175 -16.43 8.69 20.01
CA SER A 175 -17.47 7.66 19.95
C SER A 175 -17.56 7.03 18.56
N TRP A 176 -18.09 5.81 18.51
CA TRP A 176 -18.11 4.99 17.31
C TRP A 176 -19.43 4.23 17.16
N ASP A 177 -20.13 4.47 16.06
CA ASP A 177 -21.27 3.69 15.62
C ASP A 177 -20.80 2.44 14.88
N THR A 178 -21.42 1.30 15.17
CA THR A 178 -21.03 0.02 14.57
C THR A 178 -21.98 -0.36 13.44
N LEU A 179 -21.44 -0.63 12.25
CA LEU A 179 -22.16 -1.33 11.20
C LEU A 179 -21.54 -2.71 10.94
N LYS A 180 -22.28 -3.76 11.29
CA LYS A 180 -21.87 -5.15 11.06
C LYS A 180 -22.12 -5.50 9.60
N LEU A 181 -21.06 -5.93 8.91
CA LEU A 181 -21.14 -6.38 7.51
C LEU A 181 -21.35 -7.90 7.42
N GLY A 182 -20.82 -8.66 8.39
CA GLY A 182 -20.84 -10.12 8.34
C GLY A 182 -20.00 -10.69 7.21
N LYS A 183 -19.01 -9.92 6.73
CA LYS A 183 -18.11 -10.25 5.63
C LYS A 183 -16.67 -9.95 6.05
N PRO A 184 -15.69 -10.82 5.73
CA PRO A 184 -14.29 -10.52 5.99
C PRO A 184 -13.85 -9.32 5.14
N ILE A 185 -12.93 -8.52 5.67
CA ILE A 185 -12.38 -7.34 4.98
C ILE A 185 -10.92 -7.63 4.65
N ALA A 186 -10.58 -7.52 3.37
CA ALA A 186 -9.25 -7.80 2.84
C ALA A 186 -8.43 -6.55 2.60
N LYS A 187 -9.01 -5.63 1.84
CA LYS A 187 -8.41 -4.38 1.40
C LYS A 187 -9.52 -3.33 1.38
N VAL A 188 -9.18 -2.09 1.70
CA VAL A 188 -10.09 -0.95 1.68
C VAL A 188 -9.48 0.15 0.83
N GLU A 189 -10.33 0.85 0.10
CA GLU A 189 -10.00 2.06 -0.65
C GLU A 189 -11.05 3.13 -0.33
N SER A 190 -10.64 4.40 -0.26
CA SER A 190 -11.55 5.53 -0.06
C SER A 190 -11.44 6.49 -1.23
N VAL A 191 -12.55 6.68 -1.95
CA VAL A 191 -12.61 7.59 -3.10
C VAL A 191 -13.94 8.33 -3.12
N ASN A 192 -13.89 9.66 -3.26
CA ASN A 192 -15.06 10.52 -3.45
C ASN A 192 -16.18 10.27 -2.42
N ASN A 193 -15.87 10.26 -1.11
CA ASN A 193 -16.82 10.00 -0.02
C ASN A 193 -17.47 8.60 -0.08
N ASN A 194 -16.85 7.64 -0.75
CA ASN A 194 -17.30 6.25 -0.74
C ASN A 194 -16.16 5.37 -0.25
N LEU A 195 -16.50 4.40 0.59
CA LEU A 195 -15.60 3.36 1.02
C LEU A 195 -15.82 2.13 0.15
N TYR A 196 -14.75 1.58 -0.37
CA TYR A 196 -14.77 0.34 -1.14
C TYR A 196 -13.98 -0.70 -0.37
N PHE A 197 -14.46 -1.93 -0.31
CA PHE A 197 -13.68 -2.99 0.30
C PHE A 197 -13.82 -4.31 -0.44
N LEU A 198 -12.69 -4.98 -0.57
CA LEU A 198 -12.59 -6.35 -1.07
C LEU A 198 -12.88 -7.30 0.08
N SER A 199 -13.75 -8.28 -0.14
CA SER A 199 -14.01 -9.38 0.80
C SER A 199 -13.33 -10.67 0.34
N TYR A 200 -12.53 -11.30 1.22
CA TYR A 200 -11.82 -12.54 0.88
C TYR A 200 -12.75 -13.70 0.51
N LYS A 201 -12.38 -14.44 -0.55
CA LYS A 201 -12.85 -15.80 -0.86
C LYS A 201 -12.44 -16.79 0.23
N ARG A 202 -13.32 -17.05 1.20
CA ARG A 202 -13.11 -18.20 2.11
C ARG A 202 -13.89 -19.43 1.65
N ASN A 203 -15.14 -19.22 1.21
CA ASN A 203 -16.02 -20.27 0.67
C ASN A 203 -16.65 -19.88 -0.67
N ASP A 204 -16.55 -18.62 -1.07
CA ASP A 204 -17.09 -18.12 -2.32
C ASP A 204 -16.07 -18.39 -3.44
N LYS A 205 -16.53 -18.77 -4.62
CA LYS A 205 -15.66 -18.97 -5.80
C LYS A 205 -15.19 -17.64 -6.39
N MET A 206 -15.87 -16.53 -6.07
CA MET A 206 -15.72 -15.22 -6.70
C MET A 206 -15.41 -14.13 -5.68
N ASP A 207 -14.71 -13.09 -6.12
CA ASP A 207 -14.37 -11.95 -5.27
C ASP A 207 -15.49 -10.94 -5.35
N TRP A 208 -15.71 -10.26 -4.23
CA TRP A 208 -16.72 -9.23 -4.11
C TRP A 208 -16.06 -7.92 -3.70
N ILE A 209 -16.33 -6.87 -4.46
CA ILE A 209 -16.06 -5.50 -4.04
C ILE A 209 -17.38 -4.93 -3.56
N TYR A 210 -17.40 -4.49 -2.30
CA TYR A 210 -18.52 -3.77 -1.74
C TYR A 210 -18.22 -2.29 -1.75
N SER A 211 -19.25 -1.47 -1.95
CA SER A 211 -19.15 -0.02 -1.78
C SER A 211 -20.15 0.45 -0.74
N ILE A 212 -19.74 1.43 0.06
CA ILE A 212 -20.55 2.04 1.09
C ILE A 212 -20.53 3.54 0.86
N ASP A 213 -21.71 4.10 0.63
CA ASP A 213 -21.89 5.55 0.70
C ASP A 213 -21.77 5.97 2.17
N ASN A 214 -20.74 6.78 2.42
CA ASN A 214 -20.32 7.18 3.75
C ASN A 214 -21.38 8.01 4.49
N ARG A 215 -22.38 8.58 3.77
CA ARG A 215 -23.48 9.40 4.31
C ARG A 215 -24.72 8.58 4.59
N SER A 216 -25.06 7.65 3.68
CA SER A 216 -26.31 6.88 3.76
C SER A 216 -26.15 5.51 4.40
N ASN A 217 -24.91 5.02 4.60
CA ASN A 217 -24.60 3.64 4.99
C ASN A 217 -25.20 2.59 4.04
N LYS A 218 -25.61 3.00 2.83
CA LYS A 218 -26.13 2.08 1.81
C LYS A 218 -24.97 1.27 1.27
N ILE A 219 -25.13 -0.04 1.29
CA ILE A 219 -24.16 -1.00 0.78
C ILE A 219 -24.59 -1.43 -0.62
N ASP A 220 -23.65 -1.38 -1.56
CA ASP A 220 -23.76 -1.99 -2.88
C ASP A 220 -22.63 -3.03 -3.05
N SER A 221 -22.77 -3.91 -4.03
CA SER A 221 -21.82 -5.00 -4.25
C SER A 221 -21.62 -5.31 -5.72
N LEU A 222 -20.38 -5.54 -6.10
CA LEU A 222 -19.96 -5.97 -7.42
C LEU A 222 -19.25 -7.32 -7.31
N GLN A 223 -19.74 -8.30 -8.06
CA GLN A 223 -19.10 -9.60 -8.20
C GLN A 223 -18.18 -9.59 -9.42
N LEU A 224 -16.96 -10.12 -9.26
CA LEU A 224 -15.95 -10.17 -10.32
C LEU A 224 -15.40 -11.59 -10.47
N ASP A 225 -15.25 -12.02 -11.72
CA ASP A 225 -14.61 -13.28 -12.08
C ASP A 225 -13.10 -13.09 -12.24
N LEU A 226 -12.46 -12.69 -11.13
CA LEU A 226 -11.01 -12.55 -11.01
C LEU A 226 -10.63 -12.93 -9.59
N ASN A 227 -9.44 -13.51 -9.40
CA ASN A 227 -8.85 -13.67 -8.07
C ASN A 227 -8.04 -12.43 -7.68
N ILE A 228 -8.74 -11.43 -7.18
CA ILE A 228 -8.24 -10.08 -6.88
C ILE A 228 -7.28 -10.14 -5.69
N THR A 229 -6.05 -9.69 -5.92
CA THR A 229 -5.03 -9.52 -4.88
C THR A 229 -4.98 -8.07 -4.38
N ASP A 230 -5.23 -7.10 -5.27
CA ASP A 230 -5.35 -5.69 -4.91
C ASP A 230 -6.29 -4.97 -5.88
N PHE A 231 -6.84 -3.83 -5.48
CA PHE A 231 -7.67 -3.02 -6.36
C PHE A 231 -7.49 -1.53 -6.07
N ALA A 232 -7.79 -0.71 -7.06
CA ALA A 232 -7.89 0.73 -6.92
C ALA A 232 -9.17 1.25 -7.60
N VAL A 233 -9.69 2.36 -7.12
CA VAL A 233 -10.93 2.95 -7.63
C VAL A 233 -10.60 4.27 -8.34
N GLY A 234 -11.00 4.39 -9.60
CA GLY A 234 -10.87 5.62 -10.36
C GLY A 234 -11.95 6.64 -10.00
N GLU A 235 -11.75 7.91 -10.39
CA GLU A 235 -12.66 9.01 -10.06
C GLU A 235 -14.10 8.78 -10.54
N LYS A 236 -14.26 8.03 -11.65
CA LYS A 236 -15.55 7.72 -12.27
C LYS A 236 -16.17 6.43 -11.72
N ARG A 237 -15.69 5.93 -10.57
CA ARG A 237 -16.10 4.66 -9.94
C ARG A 237 -15.85 3.43 -10.83
N ASP A 238 -14.91 3.56 -11.75
CA ASP A 238 -14.29 2.46 -12.47
C ASP A 238 -13.27 1.75 -11.56
N PHE A 239 -13.07 0.45 -11.76
CA PHE A 239 -12.18 -0.35 -10.93
C PHE A 239 -10.96 -0.81 -11.71
N TRP A 240 -9.80 -0.66 -11.08
CA TRP A 240 -8.54 -1.20 -11.54
C TRP A 240 -8.24 -2.42 -10.67
N LEU A 241 -8.18 -3.59 -11.29
CA LEU A 241 -8.21 -4.88 -10.62
C LEU A 241 -6.89 -5.61 -10.88
N LEU A 242 -6.09 -5.80 -9.84
CA LEU A 242 -4.89 -6.63 -9.90
C LEU A 242 -5.23 -8.01 -9.34
N GLY A 243 -5.03 -9.06 -10.13
CA GLY A 243 -5.40 -10.40 -9.68
C GLY A 243 -4.91 -11.52 -10.59
N LYS A 244 -5.31 -12.74 -10.24
CA LYS A 244 -5.03 -13.96 -11.01
C LYS A 244 -6.20 -14.34 -11.91
N ASP A 245 -5.88 -14.53 -13.20
CA ASP A 245 -6.71 -15.15 -14.23
C ASP A 245 -6.00 -16.43 -14.70
N GLY A 246 -6.47 -17.58 -14.22
CA GLY A 246 -5.73 -18.84 -14.31
C GLY A 246 -4.35 -18.73 -13.65
N ASP A 247 -3.29 -19.07 -14.39
CA ASP A 247 -1.90 -18.96 -13.92
C ASP A 247 -1.34 -17.54 -14.03
N LYS A 248 -2.01 -16.68 -14.79
CA LYS A 248 -1.55 -15.34 -15.11
C LYS A 248 -1.95 -14.33 -14.05
N THR A 249 -1.01 -13.47 -13.63
CA THR A 249 -1.36 -12.20 -12.98
C THR A 249 -1.63 -11.15 -14.04
N VAL A 250 -2.78 -10.50 -13.94
CA VAL A 250 -3.28 -9.47 -14.86
C VAL A 250 -3.70 -8.21 -14.10
N LEU A 251 -3.56 -7.07 -14.75
CA LEU A 251 -4.27 -5.83 -14.43
C LEU A 251 -5.44 -5.70 -15.39
N GLN A 252 -6.65 -5.64 -14.85
CA GLN A 252 -7.88 -5.43 -15.60
C GLN A 252 -8.50 -4.09 -15.22
N HIS A 253 -9.23 -3.49 -16.15
CA HIS A 253 -10.03 -2.30 -15.94
C HIS A 253 -11.51 -2.64 -16.13
N TYR A 254 -12.29 -2.49 -15.07
CA TYR A 254 -13.74 -2.67 -15.09
C TYR A 254 -14.43 -1.32 -15.15
N LYS A 255 -15.28 -1.13 -16.17
CA LYS A 255 -16.05 0.08 -16.39
C LYS A 255 -17.37 -0.25 -17.09
N ASP A 256 -18.47 0.32 -16.60
CA ASP A 256 -19.80 0.20 -17.21
C ASP A 256 -20.23 -1.25 -17.50
N GLY A 257 -19.95 -2.17 -16.57
CA GLY A 257 -20.31 -3.59 -16.71
C GLY A 257 -19.36 -4.41 -17.60
N LYS A 258 -18.28 -3.80 -18.10
CA LYS A 258 -17.30 -4.46 -18.97
C LYS A 258 -15.92 -4.48 -18.34
N THR A 259 -15.25 -5.61 -18.47
CA THR A 259 -13.85 -5.78 -18.07
C THR A 259 -12.97 -5.79 -19.31
N SER A 260 -11.84 -5.08 -19.25
CA SER A 260 -10.79 -5.10 -20.27
C SER A 260 -9.46 -5.44 -19.63
N GLU A 261 -8.66 -6.31 -20.27
CA GLU A 261 -7.29 -6.54 -19.82
C GLU A 261 -6.40 -5.36 -20.25
N ILE A 262 -5.67 -4.80 -19.30
CA ILE A 262 -4.73 -3.70 -19.53
C ILE A 262 -3.32 -4.24 -19.69
N LYS A 263 -2.93 -5.20 -18.83
CA LYS A 263 -1.60 -5.78 -18.84
C LYS A 263 -1.58 -7.16 -18.20
N ALA A 264 -0.97 -8.13 -18.86
CA ALA A 264 -0.48 -9.35 -18.23
C ALA A 264 0.96 -9.16 -17.74
N PHE A 265 1.25 -9.58 -16.49
CA PHE A 265 2.60 -9.52 -15.89
C PHE A 265 3.35 -10.86 -15.96
N SER A 266 2.71 -11.89 -16.51
CA SER A 266 2.86 -13.26 -16.06
C SER A 266 3.13 -14.28 -17.16
N ASP A 267 3.65 -13.84 -18.31
CA ASP A 267 4.27 -14.78 -19.25
C ASP A 267 5.56 -15.43 -18.65
N ASP A 268 6.01 -14.99 -17.48
CA ASP A 268 7.03 -15.64 -16.65
C ASP A 268 6.45 -15.95 -15.25
N ALA A 269 6.35 -17.24 -14.87
CA ALA A 269 5.87 -17.74 -13.56
C ALA A 269 6.66 -17.26 -12.32
N LYS A 270 7.55 -16.27 -12.46
CA LYS A 270 8.48 -15.77 -11.45
C LYS A 270 8.04 -14.45 -10.82
N PHE A 271 6.94 -13.86 -11.28
CA PHE A 271 6.46 -12.56 -10.82
C PHE A 271 5.25 -12.71 -9.90
N SER A 272 5.29 -11.98 -8.78
CA SER A 272 4.18 -11.87 -7.84
C SER A 272 3.88 -10.38 -7.60
N PRO A 273 3.15 -9.73 -8.52
CA PRO A 273 2.52 -8.44 -8.25
C PRO A 273 1.54 -8.55 -7.09
N ASP A 274 1.63 -7.65 -6.12
CA ASP A 274 0.79 -7.72 -4.92
C ASP A 274 0.30 -6.37 -4.38
N GLN A 275 0.73 -5.26 -5.00
CA GLN A 275 0.26 -3.91 -4.66
C GLN A 275 -0.01 -3.11 -5.94
N LEU A 276 -1.15 -2.43 -5.95
CA LEU A 276 -1.62 -1.57 -7.02
C LEU A 276 -1.85 -0.16 -6.47
N TYR A 277 -1.39 0.84 -7.21
CA TYR A 277 -1.70 2.24 -6.99
C TYR A 277 -2.22 2.87 -8.28
N LYS A 278 -3.26 3.71 -8.16
CA LYS A 278 -3.86 4.46 -9.26
C LYS A 278 -4.22 5.87 -8.83
N TYR A 279 -3.72 6.86 -9.55
CA TYR A 279 -4.14 8.26 -9.41
C TYR A 279 -4.00 8.98 -10.76
N ASN A 280 -5.06 9.65 -11.22
CA ASN A 280 -5.12 10.21 -12.57
C ASN A 280 -4.70 9.20 -13.64
N ASP A 281 -3.75 9.53 -14.50
CA ASP A 281 -3.23 8.63 -15.55
C ASP A 281 -2.08 7.74 -15.05
N VAL A 282 -1.63 7.92 -13.80
CA VAL A 282 -0.52 7.15 -13.23
C VAL A 282 -1.02 5.84 -12.65
N ILE A 283 -0.39 4.75 -13.07
CA ILE A 283 -0.57 3.41 -12.52
C ILE A 283 0.77 2.90 -12.04
N VAL A 284 0.84 2.44 -10.79
CA VAL A 284 2.01 1.75 -10.26
C VAL A 284 1.61 0.35 -9.81
N VAL A 285 2.33 -0.65 -10.28
CA VAL A 285 2.23 -2.03 -9.78
C VAL A 285 3.57 -2.44 -9.21
N LEU A 286 3.58 -2.72 -7.92
CA LEU A 286 4.75 -3.22 -7.23
C LEU A 286 4.70 -4.75 -7.22
N ALA A 287 5.81 -5.35 -7.63
CA ALA A 287 5.91 -6.79 -7.78
C ALA A 287 7.23 -7.29 -7.23
N SER A 288 7.24 -8.56 -6.82
CA SER A 288 8.45 -9.28 -6.48
C SER A 288 8.77 -10.30 -7.57
N ARG A 289 10.02 -10.33 -8.04
CA ARG A 289 10.52 -11.34 -8.98
C ARG A 289 11.44 -12.31 -8.25
N ILE A 290 11.24 -13.62 -8.42
CA ILE A 290 12.18 -14.62 -7.90
C ILE A 290 13.57 -14.39 -8.50
N ASP A 291 14.57 -14.19 -7.65
CA ASP A 291 15.97 -14.11 -8.06
C ASP A 291 16.60 -15.50 -8.08
N LYS A 292 16.69 -16.08 -9.28
CA LYS A 292 17.32 -17.39 -9.50
C LYS A 292 18.82 -17.42 -9.17
N ASN A 293 19.46 -16.26 -9.08
CA ASN A 293 20.90 -16.17 -8.79
C ASN A 293 21.18 -16.07 -7.29
N MET A 294 20.15 -15.89 -6.44
CA MET A 294 20.33 -16.00 -5.00
C MET A 294 20.49 -17.47 -4.62
N LEU A 295 21.60 -17.77 -3.95
CA LEU A 295 22.16 -19.10 -3.66
C LEU A 295 21.12 -20.20 -3.43
N GLY A 296 21.31 -21.32 -4.13
CA GLY A 296 20.38 -22.45 -4.23
C GLY A 296 19.78 -22.88 -2.89
N GLY A 297 18.48 -22.61 -2.73
CA GLY A 297 17.67 -23.07 -1.59
C GLY A 297 16.99 -21.96 -0.79
N PHE A 298 17.50 -20.71 -0.83
CA PHE A 298 16.96 -19.61 -0.02
C PHE A 298 16.12 -18.59 -0.80
N GLY A 299 15.82 -18.86 -2.08
CA GLY A 299 14.83 -18.17 -2.92
C GLY A 299 14.58 -16.71 -2.55
N GLY A 300 15.50 -15.82 -2.92
CA GLY A 300 15.28 -14.39 -2.70
C GLY A 300 14.36 -13.78 -3.76
N THR A 301 13.76 -12.64 -3.44
CA THR A 301 12.94 -11.86 -4.37
C THR A 301 13.58 -10.51 -4.65
N LYS A 302 13.54 -10.06 -5.90
CA LYS A 302 13.91 -8.71 -6.32
C LYS A 302 12.64 -7.90 -6.57
N PRO A 303 12.40 -6.82 -5.81
CA PRO A 303 11.28 -5.94 -6.05
C PRO A 303 11.46 -5.17 -7.37
N VAL A 304 10.34 -4.92 -8.03
CA VAL A 304 10.24 -4.26 -9.33
C VAL A 304 9.02 -3.34 -9.29
N MET A 305 9.17 -2.16 -9.88
CA MET A 305 8.08 -1.21 -10.08
C MET A 305 7.70 -1.16 -11.56
N TYR A 306 6.45 -1.50 -11.88
CA TYR A 306 5.84 -1.24 -13.18
C TYR A 306 5.09 0.08 -13.10
N LEU A 307 5.51 1.06 -13.90
CA LEU A 307 4.95 2.40 -13.92
C LEU A 307 4.35 2.68 -15.31
N SER A 308 3.09 3.08 -15.33
CA SER A 308 2.45 3.69 -16.49
C SER A 308 2.12 5.14 -16.15
N LYS A 309 2.36 6.07 -17.07
CA LYS A 309 2.00 7.49 -16.93
C LYS A 309 0.87 7.92 -17.88
N ASP A 310 0.25 6.97 -18.58
CA ASP A 310 -0.74 7.18 -19.64
C ASP A 310 -1.91 6.17 -19.55
N ASN A 311 -2.31 5.87 -18.31
CA ASN A 311 -3.46 5.02 -18.01
C ASN A 311 -3.35 3.58 -18.57
N GLY A 312 -2.14 3.06 -18.65
CA GLY A 312 -1.80 1.68 -18.99
C GLY A 312 -1.42 1.46 -20.45
N LEU A 313 -1.30 2.52 -21.27
CA LEU A 313 -0.95 2.40 -22.69
C LEU A 313 0.54 2.06 -22.87
N THR A 314 1.42 2.68 -22.09
CA THR A 314 2.85 2.40 -22.07
C THR A 314 3.34 2.08 -20.66
N TRP A 315 4.40 1.29 -20.57
CA TRP A 315 4.91 0.78 -19.28
C TRP A 315 6.41 0.88 -19.19
N ILE A 316 6.87 1.46 -18.10
CA ILE A 316 8.26 1.49 -17.67
C ILE A 316 8.44 0.39 -16.63
N ASN A 317 9.44 -0.45 -16.84
CA ASN A 317 9.87 -1.44 -15.85
C ASN A 317 11.10 -0.90 -15.13
N HIS A 318 10.94 -0.46 -13.89
CA HIS A 318 12.00 0.12 -13.09
C HIS A 318 12.46 -0.88 -12.01
N PRO A 319 13.63 -1.53 -12.18
CA PRO A 319 14.16 -2.46 -11.19
C PRO A 319 14.61 -1.71 -9.95
N LEU A 320 14.22 -2.20 -8.77
CA LEU A 320 14.59 -1.61 -7.49
C LEU A 320 15.79 -2.37 -6.91
N ASN A 321 16.94 -2.24 -7.57
CA ASN A 321 18.11 -3.10 -7.32
C ASN A 321 18.66 -3.03 -5.89
N GLU A 322 18.45 -1.91 -5.18
CA GLU A 322 18.88 -1.75 -3.78
C GLU A 322 17.91 -2.32 -2.75
N ALA A 323 16.68 -2.67 -3.18
CA ALA A 323 15.62 -3.07 -2.28
C ALA A 323 15.62 -4.59 -2.06
N LEU A 324 15.58 -5.00 -0.79
CA LEU A 324 15.47 -6.42 -0.40
C LEU A 324 14.02 -6.91 -0.43
N TYR A 325 13.12 -6.02 -0.01
CA TYR A 325 11.68 -6.15 -0.10
C TYR A 325 11.10 -4.73 -0.20
N LEU A 326 9.79 -4.60 -0.35
CA LEU A 326 9.14 -3.30 -0.48
C LEU A 326 7.82 -3.30 0.28
N LYS A 327 7.90 -3.11 1.60
CA LYS A 327 6.74 -2.98 2.50
C LYS A 327 7.14 -2.28 3.79
N PRO A 328 6.36 -1.31 4.28
CA PRO A 328 5.21 -0.65 3.61
C PRO A 328 5.64 0.31 2.50
N ALA A 329 4.68 0.76 1.70
CA ALA A 329 4.82 1.86 0.73
C ALA A 329 3.68 2.85 0.87
N SER A 330 3.95 4.10 0.52
CA SER A 330 2.99 5.20 0.48
C SER A 330 3.16 5.95 -0.82
N PHE A 331 2.05 6.49 -1.31
CA PHE A 331 1.99 7.24 -2.55
C PHE A 331 1.34 8.59 -2.27
N TYR A 332 2.06 9.66 -2.57
CA TYR A 332 1.50 11.00 -2.55
C TYR A 332 1.10 11.38 -3.97
N LYS A 333 -0.18 11.16 -4.28
CA LYS A 333 -0.77 11.42 -5.61
C LYS A 333 0.09 10.77 -6.72
N ASP A 334 0.09 11.36 -7.90
CA ASP A 334 0.95 10.99 -9.03
C ASP A 334 2.37 11.56 -8.94
N GLU A 335 2.78 12.14 -7.81
CA GLU A 335 4.04 12.88 -7.70
C GLU A 335 5.17 12.05 -7.12
N ARG A 336 4.88 11.28 -6.06
CA ARG A 336 5.91 10.67 -5.23
C ARG A 336 5.48 9.32 -4.67
N MET A 337 6.39 8.36 -4.68
CA MET A 337 6.30 7.13 -3.90
C MET A 337 7.38 7.15 -2.80
N THR A 338 7.01 6.79 -1.57
CA THR A 338 7.93 6.58 -0.46
C THR A 338 7.75 5.16 0.06
N ALA A 339 8.80 4.35 0.09
CA ALA A 339 8.73 2.94 0.47
C ALA A 339 9.90 2.54 1.37
N TYR A 340 9.64 1.69 2.36
CA TYR A 340 10.70 1.04 3.12
C TYR A 340 11.20 -0.18 2.35
N ILE A 341 12.52 -0.27 2.18
CA ILE A 341 13.14 -1.26 1.30
C ILE A 341 14.08 -2.27 2.00
N GLY A 342 14.05 -2.30 3.34
CA GLY A 342 14.85 -3.18 4.19
C GLY A 342 16.16 -2.55 4.66
N GLN A 343 16.79 -3.13 5.69
CA GLN A 343 18.08 -2.67 6.25
C GLN A 343 18.12 -1.19 6.61
N GLY A 344 17.03 -0.65 7.16
CA GLY A 344 16.97 0.77 7.51
C GLY A 344 16.98 1.71 6.31
N LYS A 345 16.73 1.24 5.08
CA LYS A 345 16.68 2.11 3.89
C LYS A 345 15.26 2.48 3.52
N VAL A 346 15.08 3.74 3.14
CA VAL A 346 13.82 4.30 2.64
C VAL A 346 14.07 4.81 1.23
N LEU A 347 13.29 4.34 0.27
CA LEU A 347 13.33 4.75 -1.12
C LEU A 347 12.25 5.81 -1.35
N THR A 348 12.63 6.94 -1.94
CA THR A 348 11.71 7.98 -2.40
C THR A 348 11.86 8.15 -3.90
N CYS A 349 10.80 7.94 -4.68
CA CYS A 349 10.81 8.08 -6.13
C CYS A 349 9.88 9.20 -6.58
N SER A 350 10.37 10.08 -7.46
CA SER A 350 9.53 11.02 -8.20
C SER A 350 8.89 10.31 -9.39
N LEU A 351 7.56 10.37 -9.45
CA LEU A 351 6.75 9.72 -10.49
C LEU A 351 6.35 10.70 -11.61
N LYS A 352 6.43 12.00 -11.37
CA LYS A 352 6.19 13.04 -12.38
C LYS A 352 7.28 13.06 -13.47
N LYS A 353 7.00 13.77 -14.57
CA LYS A 353 7.92 13.91 -15.71
C LYS A 353 9.02 14.91 -15.42
#